data_AF-A0A962W4Q7-F1
#
_entry.id   AF-A0A962W4Q7-F1
#
_cell.length_a   1.000
_cell.length_b   1.000
_cell.length_c   1.000
_cell.angle_alpha   90.00
_cell.angle_beta   90.00
_cell.angle_gamma   90.00
#
_symmetry.space_group_name_H-M   'P 1'
#
loop_
_entity.id
_entity.type
_entity.pdbx_description
1 polymer ?
#
loop_
_entity_poly.entity_id
_entity_poly.type
_entity_poly.pdbx_seq_one_letter_code
_entity_poly.pdbx_strand_id
1 'polypeptide(L)'
;DVRIVFVAHGIRFVTDDKLNGTPFQEDADMAERRESNTGRLSALQSVQGVKLELCDITRTQIGLGEDKLAEGVDLVPSGVVQLAKLQAEGFAYIKIE
;
A
#
# COMPACT_ATOMS: atom_id res chain seq x y z
N ASP A 1 6.53 -16.12 4.63
CA ASP A 1 5.89 -14.84 5.00
C ASP A 1 6.30 -13.81 3.98
N VAL A 2 5.34 -13.16 3.32
CA VAL A 2 5.59 -12.14 2.29
C VAL A 2 4.75 -10.93 2.63
N ARG A 3 5.36 -9.75 2.62
CA ARG A 3 4.70 -8.48 2.96
C ARG A 3 5.01 -7.43 1.93
N ILE A 4 3.99 -6.68 1.53
CA ILE A 4 4.13 -5.49 0.70
C ILE A 4 3.90 -4.29 1.62
N VAL A 5 4.95 -3.50 1.83
CA VAL A 5 4.89 -2.27 2.63
C VAL A 5 4.76 -1.07 1.70
N PHE A 6 3.56 -0.47 1.65
CA PHE A 6 3.26 0.68 0.82
C PHE A 6 3.73 1.98 1.49
N VAL A 7 4.55 2.74 0.76
CA VAL A 7 5.05 4.06 1.16
C VAL A 7 4.78 5.08 0.05
N ALA A 8 4.53 6.34 0.43
CA ALA A 8 4.29 7.44 -0.51
C ALA A 8 3.26 7.06 -1.61
N HIS A 9 3.65 7.11 -2.89
CA HIS A 9 2.81 6.78 -4.03
C HIS A 9 2.21 5.36 -3.99
N GLY A 10 2.73 4.45 -3.17
CA GLY A 10 2.14 3.13 -2.96
C GLY A 10 0.71 3.16 -2.40
N ILE A 11 0.32 4.24 -1.72
CA ILE A 11 -1.05 4.40 -1.19
C ILE A 11 -2.12 4.29 -2.29
N ARG A 12 -1.76 4.65 -3.52
CA ARG A 12 -2.63 4.56 -4.71
C ARG A 12 -3.21 3.16 -4.95
N PHE A 13 -2.53 2.12 -4.50
CA PHE A 13 -2.93 0.72 -4.76
C PHE A 13 -3.86 0.13 -3.69
N VAL A 14 -4.05 0.83 -2.57
CA VAL A 14 -4.76 0.31 -1.39
C VAL A 14 -5.97 1.16 -1.01
N THR A 15 -6.51 1.92 -1.96
CA THR A 15 -7.73 2.72 -1.82
C THR A 15 -8.41 2.94 -3.17
N ASP A 16 -9.73 3.01 -3.16
CA ASP A 16 -10.53 3.43 -4.33
C ASP A 16 -10.65 4.95 -4.45
N ASP A 17 -10.19 5.71 -3.44
CA ASP A 17 -10.10 7.15 -3.54
C ASP A 17 -9.11 7.54 -4.65
N LYS A 18 -9.49 8.52 -5.48
CA LYS A 18 -8.63 9.03 -6.56
C LYS A 18 -7.54 9.96 -6.06
N LEU A 19 -7.56 10.30 -4.77
CA LEU A 19 -6.59 11.13 -4.06
C LEU A 19 -6.43 12.52 -4.69
N ASN A 20 -7.56 13.05 -5.18
CA ASN A 20 -7.62 14.34 -5.88
C ASN A 20 -7.06 15.47 -5.02
N GLY A 21 -6.21 16.30 -5.61
CA GLY A 21 -5.58 17.45 -4.92
C GLY A 21 -4.42 17.06 -3.99
N THR A 22 -4.00 15.79 -4.00
CA THR A 22 -2.82 15.32 -3.27
C THR A 22 -1.67 15.04 -4.24
N PRO A 23 -0.41 14.94 -3.77
CA PRO A 23 0.71 14.50 -4.60
C PRO A 23 0.54 13.09 -5.19
N PHE A 24 -0.38 12.29 -4.65
CA PHE A 24 -0.63 10.90 -5.04
C PHE A 24 -1.89 10.74 -5.88
N GLN A 25 -2.38 11.82 -6.49
CA GLN A 25 -3.54 11.77 -7.36
C GLN A 25 -3.38 10.72 -8.46
N GLU A 26 -4.47 10.01 -8.76
CA GLU A 26 -4.55 9.07 -9.87
C GLU A 26 -4.26 9.77 -11.22
N ASP A 27 -3.37 9.16 -12.01
CA ASP A 27 -3.08 9.53 -13.39
C ASP A 27 -3.77 8.56 -14.37
N ALA A 28 -3.69 8.85 -15.67
CA ALA A 28 -4.37 8.06 -16.70
C ALA A 28 -3.88 6.60 -16.76
N ASP A 29 -2.57 6.38 -16.62
CA ASP A 29 -1.96 5.05 -16.67
C ASP A 29 -2.40 4.19 -15.47
N MET A 30 -2.50 4.82 -14.29
CA MET A 30 -3.03 4.16 -13.10
C MET A 30 -4.52 3.84 -13.27
N ALA A 31 -5.31 4.80 -13.76
CA ALA A 31 -6.75 4.62 -13.97
C ALA A 31 -7.04 3.44 -14.92
N GLU A 32 -6.28 3.31 -16.01
CA GLU A 32 -6.39 2.21 -16.96
C GLU A 32 -6.16 0.83 -16.31
N ARG A 33 -5.24 0.76 -15.34
CA ARG A 33 -4.79 -0.51 -14.73
C ARG A 33 -5.42 -0.81 -13.37
N ARG A 34 -6.26 0.08 -12.83
CA ARG A 34 -6.79 0.00 -11.46
C ARG A 34 -7.45 -1.34 -11.15
N GLU A 35 -8.40 -1.76 -11.99
CA GLU A 35 -9.16 -3.00 -11.78
C GLU A 35 -8.23 -4.22 -11.75
N SER A 36 -7.32 -4.30 -12.73
CA SER A 36 -6.33 -5.38 -12.82
C SER A 36 -5.40 -5.42 -11.60
N ASN A 37 -4.88 -4.26 -11.17
CA ASN A 37 -3.99 -4.17 -10.02
C ASN A 37 -4.70 -4.54 -8.71
N THR A 38 -5.93 -4.06 -8.53
CA THR A 38 -6.76 -4.35 -7.35
C THR A 38 -7.10 -5.84 -7.27
N GLY A 39 -7.52 -6.44 -8.39
CA GLY A 39 -7.79 -7.88 -8.48
C GLY A 39 -6.55 -8.73 -8.18
N ARG A 40 -5.37 -8.32 -8.69
CA ARG A 40 -4.11 -9.01 -8.41
C ARG A 40 -3.69 -8.90 -6.94
N LEU A 41 -3.84 -7.73 -6.32
CA LEU A 41 -3.55 -7.55 -4.90
C LEU A 41 -4.49 -8.36 -4.01
N SER A 42 -5.78 -8.37 -4.33
CA SER A 42 -6.77 -9.20 -3.62
C SER A 42 -6.44 -10.68 -3.74
N ALA A 43 -6.04 -11.18 -4.91
CA ALA A 43 -5.61 -12.57 -5.09
C ALA A 43 -4.33 -12.90 -4.30
N LEU A 44 -3.34 -12.00 -4.28
CA LEU A 44 -2.13 -12.17 -3.48
C LEU A 44 -2.45 -12.24 -1.98
N GLN A 45 -3.36 -11.40 -1.50
CA GLN A 45 -3.76 -11.36 -0.10
C GLN A 45 -4.59 -12.59 0.29
N SER A 46 -5.70 -12.84 -0.42
CA SER A 46 -6.69 -13.85 -0.04
C SER A 46 -6.27 -15.30 -0.35
N VAL A 47 -5.51 -15.52 -1.43
CA VAL A 47 -5.12 -16.87 -1.87
C VAL A 47 -3.69 -17.21 -1.45
N GLN A 48 -2.76 -16.25 -1.54
CA GLN A 48 -1.34 -16.48 -1.26
C GLN A 48 -0.92 -16.02 0.14
N GLY A 49 -1.82 -15.38 0.90
CA GLY A 49 -1.54 -14.92 2.26
C GLY A 49 -0.52 -13.79 2.33
N VAL A 50 -0.37 -12.99 1.26
CA VAL A 50 0.50 -11.81 1.25
C VAL A 50 -0.10 -10.73 2.14
N LYS A 51 0.69 -10.19 3.07
CA LYS A 51 0.25 -9.09 3.94
C LYS A 51 0.43 -7.76 3.25
N LEU A 52 -0.58 -6.90 3.34
CA LEU A 52 -0.55 -5.55 2.79
C LEU A 52 -0.45 -4.56 3.96
N GLU A 53 0.66 -3.83 4.06
CA GLU A 53 0.93 -2.90 5.16
C GLU A 53 1.09 -1.47 4.59
N LEU A 54 0.31 -0.50 5.05
CA LEU A 54 0.39 0.91 4.63
C LEU A 54 1.05 1.78 5.70
N CYS A 55 1.97 2.64 5.27
CA CYS A 55 2.55 3.69 6.10
C CYS A 55 1.50 4.72 6.55
N ASP A 56 1.21 4.77 7.84
CA ASP A 56 0.16 5.64 8.40
C ASP A 56 0.49 7.14 8.25
N ILE A 57 1.78 7.51 8.30
CA ILE A 57 2.23 8.89 8.01
C ILE A 57 1.81 9.32 6.60
N THR A 58 1.92 8.44 5.60
CA THR A 58 1.54 8.76 4.22
C THR A 58 0.05 9.06 4.11
N ARG A 59 -0.79 8.24 4.76
CA ARG A 59 -2.24 8.41 4.80
C ARG A 59 -2.66 9.69 5.53
N THR A 60 -2.12 9.91 6.73
CA THR A 60 -2.49 11.04 7.59
C THR A 60 -2.04 12.39 7.02
N GLN A 61 -0.91 12.45 6.31
CA GLN A 61 -0.45 13.67 5.62
C GLN A 61 -1.42 14.19 4.56
N ILE A 62 -2.21 13.31 3.95
CA ILE A 62 -3.21 13.68 2.94
C ILE A 62 -4.64 13.65 3.50
N GLY A 63 -4.82 13.39 4.80
CA GLY A 63 -6.12 13.34 5.45
C GLY A 63 -7.02 12.20 4.97
N LEU A 64 -6.47 11.09 4.48
CA LEU A 64 -7.26 9.94 4.06
C LEU A 64 -7.79 9.17 5.27
N GLY A 65 -9.10 8.94 5.33
CA GLY A 65 -9.73 8.12 6.38
C GLY A 65 -9.33 6.65 6.29
N GLU A 66 -9.28 5.95 7.42
CA GLU A 66 -8.96 4.51 7.46
C GLU A 66 -10.06 3.67 6.80
N ASP A 67 -11.31 4.15 6.86
CA ASP A 67 -12.49 3.59 6.21
C ASP A 67 -12.41 3.61 4.67
N LYS A 68 -11.49 4.38 4.10
CA LYS A 68 -11.25 4.43 2.66
C LYS A 68 -10.19 3.44 2.18
N LEU A 69 -9.55 2.70 3.09
CA LEU A 69 -8.56 1.70 2.73
C LEU A 69 -9.25 0.41 2.26
N ALA A 70 -8.59 -0.29 1.34
CA ALA A 70 -9.01 -1.61 0.90
C ALA A 70 -9.00 -2.59 2.09
N GLU A 71 -9.90 -3.58 2.05
CA GLU A 71 -10.06 -4.55 3.12
C GLU A 71 -8.76 -5.33 3.38
N GLY A 72 -8.44 -5.54 4.66
CA GLY A 72 -7.26 -6.30 5.12
C GLY A 72 -5.91 -5.62 4.84
N VAL A 73 -5.90 -4.31 4.57
CA VAL A 73 -4.69 -3.48 4.62
C VAL A 73 -4.44 -3.07 6.07
N ASP A 74 -3.30 -3.48 6.61
CA ASP A 74 -2.87 -3.13 7.97
C ASP A 74 -2.12 -1.78 7.96
N LEU A 75 -2.35 -0.95 8.98
CA LEU A 75 -1.58 0.27 9.17
C LEU A 75 -0.34 0.02 10.00
N VAL A 76 0.81 0.51 9.52
CA VAL A 76 2.06 0.55 10.28
C VAL A 76 2.45 2.00 10.56
N PRO A 77 2.94 2.33 11.77
CA PRO A 77 3.23 3.73 12.14
C PRO A 77 4.17 4.44 11.17
N SER A 78 5.14 3.71 10.60
CA SER A 78 6.05 4.21 9.58
C SER A 78 6.51 3.06 8.71
N GLY A 79 6.28 3.16 7.40
CA GLY A 79 6.67 2.10 6.45
C GLY A 79 8.18 1.90 6.38
N VAL A 80 8.98 2.98 6.47
CA VAL A 80 10.45 2.85 6.47
C VAL A 80 10.98 2.19 7.74
N VAL A 81 10.37 2.48 8.90
CA VAL A 81 10.73 1.83 10.16
C VAL A 81 10.30 0.36 10.14
N GLN A 82 9.13 0.05 9.59
CA GLN A 82 8.65 -1.31 9.41
C GLN A 82 9.60 -2.12 8.52
N LEU A 83 10.04 -1.56 7.39
CA LEU A 83 11.04 -2.20 6.52
C LEU A 83 12.36 -2.46 7.25
N ALA A 84 12.85 -1.51 8.05
CA ALA A 84 14.07 -1.69 8.83
C ALA A 84 13.91 -2.78 9.89
N LYS A 85 12.76 -2.82 10.57
CA LYS A 85 12.41 -3.87 11.53
C LYS A 85 12.38 -5.25 10.88
N LEU A 86 11.66 -5.41 9.76
CA LEU A 86 11.57 -6.68 9.04
C LEU A 86 12.94 -7.17 8.57
N GLN A 87 13.80 -6.27 8.07
CA GLN A 87 15.17 -6.63 7.71
C GLN A 87 15.98 -7.10 8.92
N ALA A 88 15.84 -6.45 10.09
CA ALA A 88 16.49 -6.89 11.32
C ALA A 88 15.98 -8.25 11.83
N GLU A 89 14.72 -8.59 11.54
CA GLU A 89 14.13 -9.92 11.77
C GLU A 89 14.59 -10.98 10.76
N GLY A 90 15.39 -10.60 9.75
CA GLY A 90 15.97 -11.51 8.76
C GLY A 90 15.20 -11.61 7.45
N PHE A 91 14.22 -10.74 7.20
CA PHE A 91 13.55 -10.70 5.90
C PHE A 91 14.48 -10.17 4.81
N ALA A 92 14.43 -10.79 3.63
CA ALA A 92 14.99 -10.21 2.42
C ALA A 92 14.15 -9.01 1.99
N TYR A 93 14.82 -7.94 1.57
CA TYR A 93 14.18 -6.71 1.09
C TYR A 93 14.29 -6.60 -0.44
N ILE A 94 13.16 -6.37 -1.09
CA ILE A 94 13.08 -6.08 -2.52
C ILE A 94 12.42 -4.71 -2.66
N LYS A 95 13.13 -3.77 -3.28
CA LYS A 95 12.60 -2.45 -3.66
C LYS A 95 12.11 -2.52 -5.10
N ILE A 96 10.86 -2.13 -5.33
CA ILE A 96 10.30 -1.92 -6.67
C ILE A 96 10.37 -0.42 -6.97
N GLU A 97 10.87 -0.06 -8.15
CA GLU A 97 10.92 1.33 -8.65
C GLU A 97 9.83 1.60 -9.69
#